data_AF-A0A4Y7JR34-F1
#
_entry.id   AF-A0A4Y7JR34-F1
#
_cell.length_a   1.000
_cell.length_b   1.000
_cell.length_c   1.000
_cell.angle_alpha   90.00
_cell.angle_beta   90.00
_cell.angle_gamma   90.00
#
_symmetry.space_group_name_H-M   'P 1'
#
loop_
_entity.id
_entity.type
_entity.pdbx_description
1 polymer ?
#
loop_
_entity_poly.entity_id
_entity_poly.type
_entity_poly.pdbx_seq_one_letter_code
_entity_poly.pdbx_strand_id
1 'polypeptide(L)'
;MDDFPLSSKFKWRIEKVSKLNQDNHLSPTFTVGPCKWRLLAFRRGRNVDDYLSVYVVAVECTDSRYARFSLAVVGQTNNTFKKETEDRMLHFTKEESDWGFDEFIRFNELLDPSNGYIVNDACTVEVELHSFSKQDSIKQEFLPMELVESGHSGMKFSHEKTKNRKKLAKDNSSAVQRY
;
A
#
# COMPACT_ATOMS: atom_id res chain seq x y z
N MET A 1 28.92 1.68 -8.39
CA MET A 1 27.68 2.11 -7.73
C MET A 1 26.56 1.50 -8.53
N ASP A 2 25.74 0.66 -7.91
CA ASP A 2 24.53 0.17 -8.56
C ASP A 2 23.57 1.35 -8.75
N ASP A 3 23.22 1.63 -9.99
CA ASP A 3 22.22 2.63 -10.34
C ASP A 3 20.84 2.01 -10.16
N PHE A 4 20.25 2.19 -8.98
CA PHE A 4 18.92 1.68 -8.67
C PHE A 4 17.86 2.71 -9.09
N PRO A 5 16.77 2.29 -9.75
CA PRO A 5 15.69 3.20 -10.11
C PRO A 5 15.08 3.81 -8.85
N LEU A 6 14.99 5.13 -8.78
CA LEU A 6 14.41 5.84 -7.63
C LEU A 6 12.88 5.80 -7.60
N SER A 7 12.24 5.39 -8.69
CA SER A 7 10.81 5.11 -8.73
C SER A 7 10.53 3.84 -9.53
N SER A 8 9.43 3.18 -9.21
CA SER A 8 8.95 2.03 -9.97
C SER A 8 7.45 1.91 -9.89
N LYS A 9 6.88 1.42 -10.99
CA LYS A 9 5.50 0.95 -11.06
C LYS A 9 5.51 -0.58 -11.04
N PHE A 10 4.81 -1.17 -10.08
CA PHE A 10 4.75 -2.62 -9.89
C PHE A 10 3.31 -3.07 -9.86
N LYS A 11 3.01 -4.16 -10.57
CA LYS A 11 1.67 -4.77 -10.62
C LYS A 11 1.69 -6.14 -9.97
N TRP A 12 0.68 -6.40 -9.15
CA TRP A 12 0.46 -7.66 -8.51
C TRP A 12 -0.95 -8.16 -8.80
N ARG A 13 -1.03 -9.32 -9.45
CA ARG A 13 -2.27 -10.06 -9.64
C ARG A 13 -2.54 -10.93 -8.42
N ILE A 14 -3.66 -10.69 -7.77
CA ILE A 14 -4.14 -11.48 -6.63
C ILE A 14 -5.16 -12.48 -7.17
N GLU A 15 -4.89 -13.76 -7.02
CA GLU A 15 -5.78 -14.86 -7.42
C GLU A 15 -6.71 -15.24 -6.27
N LYS A 16 -7.90 -15.77 -6.60
CA LYS A 16 -8.91 -16.24 -5.64
C LYS A 16 -9.32 -15.16 -4.63
N VAL A 17 -9.52 -13.94 -5.11
CA VAL A 17 -9.81 -12.75 -4.28
C VAL A 17 -11.09 -12.94 -3.46
N SER A 18 -12.10 -13.62 -3.98
CA SER A 18 -13.32 -13.94 -3.22
C SER A 18 -13.07 -14.74 -1.93
N LYS A 19 -11.95 -15.47 -1.87
CA LYS A 19 -11.54 -16.33 -0.75
C LYS A 19 -10.47 -15.69 0.13
N LEU A 20 -10.07 -14.46 -0.16
CA LEU A 20 -9.08 -13.75 0.66
C LEU A 20 -9.63 -13.60 2.08
N ASN A 21 -8.82 -13.95 3.07
CA ASN A 21 -9.17 -13.92 4.49
C ASN A 21 -8.36 -12.83 5.22
N GLN A 22 -8.39 -12.85 6.55
CA GLN A 22 -7.65 -11.88 7.36
C GLN A 22 -6.14 -12.19 7.45
N ASP A 23 -5.66 -13.28 6.83
CA ASP A 23 -4.25 -13.63 6.79
C ASP A 23 -3.50 -12.80 5.75
N ASN A 24 -2.21 -12.63 6.01
CA ASN A 24 -1.33 -11.83 5.16
C ASN A 24 -1.06 -12.52 3.82
N HIS A 25 -1.48 -11.88 2.72
CA HIS A 25 -1.12 -12.28 1.36
C HIS A 25 -0.03 -11.35 0.86
N LEU A 26 1.09 -11.91 0.41
CA LEU A 26 2.28 -11.14 0.02
C LEU A 26 2.52 -11.24 -1.49
N SER A 27 2.85 -10.11 -2.11
CA SER A 27 3.33 -10.09 -3.49
C SER A 27 4.77 -10.59 -3.60
N PRO A 28 5.24 -10.89 -4.83
CA PRO A 28 6.67 -10.91 -5.12
C PRO A 28 7.33 -9.59 -4.75
N THR A 29 8.64 -9.62 -4.51
CA THR A 29 9.42 -8.40 -4.21
C THR A 29 9.81 -7.64 -5.47
N PHE A 30 9.90 -6.32 -5.36
CA PHE A 30 10.48 -5.43 -6.36
C PHE A 30 11.47 -4.46 -5.72
N THR A 31 12.37 -3.87 -6.50
CA THR A 31 13.45 -3.01 -5.99
C THR A 31 13.22 -1.57 -6.41
N VAL A 32 13.29 -0.64 -5.45
CA VAL A 32 13.28 0.81 -5.68
C VAL A 32 14.30 1.45 -4.77
N GLY A 33 15.24 2.17 -5.37
CA GLY A 33 16.47 2.58 -4.71
C GLY A 33 17.18 1.35 -4.12
N PRO A 34 17.85 1.50 -2.96
CA PRO A 34 18.62 0.42 -2.36
C PRO A 34 17.75 -0.52 -1.50
N CYS A 35 16.43 -0.51 -1.65
CA CYS A 35 15.53 -1.29 -0.82
C CYS A 35 14.64 -2.22 -1.66
N LYS A 36 14.38 -3.41 -1.11
CA LYS A 36 13.34 -4.31 -1.61
C LYS A 36 12.02 -4.01 -0.94
N TRP A 37 10.99 -4.02 -1.75
CA TRP A 37 9.61 -3.71 -1.41
C TRP A 37 8.70 -4.87 -1.80
N ARG A 38 7.54 -4.97 -1.16
CA ARG A 38 6.44 -5.84 -1.58
C ARG A 38 5.11 -5.24 -1.17
N LEU A 39 4.02 -5.77 -1.70
CA LEU A 39 2.68 -5.49 -1.25
C LEU A 39 2.20 -6.57 -0.27
N LEU A 40 1.43 -6.13 0.71
CA LEU A 40 0.68 -6.96 1.63
C LEU A 40 -0.81 -6.66 1.43
N ALA A 41 -1.62 -7.68 1.20
CA ALA A 41 -3.07 -7.56 1.15
C ALA A 41 -3.75 -8.56 2.09
N PHE A 42 -4.87 -8.15 2.66
CA PHE A 42 -5.74 -8.99 3.46
C PHE A 42 -7.16 -8.42 3.47
N ARG A 43 -8.13 -9.24 3.83
CA ARG A 43 -9.52 -8.84 4.00
C ARG A 43 -9.70 -8.30 5.40
N ARG A 44 -10.27 -7.11 5.54
CA ARG A 44 -10.56 -6.48 6.83
C ARG A 44 -12.05 -6.24 6.98
N GLY A 45 -12.63 -6.62 8.12
CA GLY A 45 -14.04 -6.38 8.43
C GLY A 45 -14.81 -7.63 8.87
N ARG A 46 -16.14 -7.50 8.91
CA ARG A 46 -17.10 -8.60 9.10
C ARG A 46 -18.21 -8.56 8.03
N ASN A 47 -18.00 -9.31 6.95
CA ASN A 47 -18.90 -9.63 5.84
C ASN A 47 -19.42 -8.45 4.99
N VAL A 48 -20.24 -7.56 5.55
CA VAL A 48 -20.97 -6.53 4.77
C VAL A 48 -20.12 -5.28 4.50
N ASP A 49 -19.25 -4.94 5.45
CA ASP A 49 -18.30 -3.83 5.36
C ASP A 49 -16.87 -4.35 5.21
N ASP A 50 -16.71 -5.42 4.43
CA ASP A 50 -15.38 -5.97 4.19
C ASP A 50 -14.64 -5.13 3.15
N TYR A 51 -13.41 -4.79 3.48
CA TYR A 51 -12.48 -4.10 2.62
C TYR A 51 -11.31 -5.00 2.28
N LEU A 52 -10.80 -4.87 1.05
CA LEU A 52 -9.44 -5.24 0.75
C LEU A 52 -8.56 -4.15 1.35
N SER A 53 -7.72 -4.49 2.33
CA SER A 53 -6.67 -3.60 2.82
C SER A 53 -5.39 -3.89 2.06
N VAL A 54 -4.61 -2.85 1.71
CA VAL A 54 -3.36 -3.00 0.96
C VAL A 54 -2.28 -2.10 1.54
N TYR A 55 -1.09 -2.66 1.73
CA TYR A 55 0.08 -1.99 2.29
C TYR A 55 1.31 -2.19 1.41
N VAL A 56 2.15 -1.16 1.35
CA VAL A 56 3.52 -1.23 0.85
C VAL A 56 4.44 -1.56 2.02
N VAL A 57 5.28 -2.58 1.87
CA VAL A 57 6.18 -3.07 2.91
C VAL A 57 7.63 -3.00 2.44
N ALA A 58 8.48 -2.32 3.20
CA ALA A 58 9.93 -2.37 3.05
C ALA A 58 10.48 -3.65 3.72
N VAL A 59 11.29 -4.43 3.00
CA VAL A 59 11.74 -5.77 3.45
C VAL A 59 13.24 -5.81 3.73
N GLU A 60 14.03 -5.49 2.72
CA GLU A 60 15.50 -5.52 2.79
C GLU A 60 15.97 -4.10 2.48
N CYS A 61 16.16 -3.32 3.53
CA CYS A 61 16.51 -1.91 3.45
C CYS A 61 17.64 -1.69 4.45
N THR A 62 18.86 -1.48 3.95
CA THR A 62 20.07 -1.40 4.78
C THR A 62 19.98 -0.29 5.83
N ASP A 63 19.25 0.78 5.51
CA ASP A 63 18.85 1.84 6.43
C ASP A 63 17.34 2.13 6.31
N SER A 64 16.85 3.11 7.07
CA SER A 64 15.53 3.69 6.80
C SER A 64 15.46 4.41 5.45
N ARG A 65 14.27 4.47 4.86
CA ARG A 65 14.02 5.23 3.62
C ARG A 65 12.81 6.11 3.70
N TYR A 66 12.86 7.18 2.92
CA TYR A 66 11.70 8.02 2.70
C TYR A 66 11.04 7.60 1.40
N ALA A 67 9.72 7.48 1.39
CA ALA A 67 9.00 7.15 0.17
C ALA A 67 7.61 7.80 0.13
N ARG A 68 7.14 8.03 -1.09
CA ARG A 68 5.75 8.33 -1.42
C ARG A 68 5.23 7.21 -2.30
N PHE A 69 3.94 6.90 -2.19
CA PHE A 69 3.34 5.92 -3.06
C PHE A 69 1.89 6.23 -3.37
N SER A 70 1.41 5.61 -4.44
CA SER A 70 -0.01 5.44 -4.68
C SER A 70 -0.32 3.98 -4.95
N LEU A 71 -1.50 3.55 -4.53
CA LEU A 71 -2.05 2.22 -4.78
C LEU A 71 -3.28 2.35 -5.67
N ALA A 72 -3.41 1.45 -6.63
CA ALA A 72 -4.58 1.38 -7.50
C ALA A 72 -5.08 -0.06 -7.66
N VAL A 73 -6.41 -0.25 -7.66
CA VAL A 73 -7.01 -1.43 -8.29
C VAL A 73 -7.26 -1.07 -9.75
N VAL A 74 -6.68 -1.86 -10.66
CA VAL A 74 -6.74 -1.60 -12.10
C VAL A 74 -7.91 -2.37 -12.71
N GLY A 75 -8.75 -1.68 -13.47
CA GLY A 75 -9.80 -2.28 -14.29
C GLY A 75 -9.20 -3.21 -15.35
N GLN A 76 -9.78 -4.40 -15.48
CA GLN A 76 -9.31 -5.45 -16.40
C GLN A 76 -10.19 -5.59 -17.65
N THR A 77 -11.46 -5.15 -17.57
CA THR A 77 -12.43 -5.22 -18.68
C THR A 77 -12.87 -3.85 -19.18
N ASN A 78 -12.56 -2.80 -18.41
CA ASN A 78 -12.81 -1.41 -18.70
C ASN A 78 -11.58 -0.59 -18.27
N ASN A 79 -11.43 0.62 -18.82
CA ASN A 79 -10.30 1.50 -18.48
C ASN A 79 -10.50 2.21 -17.12
N THR A 80 -11.15 1.54 -16.15
CA THR A 80 -11.39 2.08 -14.81
C THR A 80 -10.19 1.84 -13.92
N PHE A 81 -10.08 2.66 -12.87
CA PHE A 81 -9.15 2.41 -11.77
C PHE A 81 -9.69 3.09 -10.52
N LYS A 82 -9.50 2.44 -9.37
CA LYS A 82 -9.65 3.09 -8.07
C LYS A 82 -8.27 3.33 -7.51
N LYS A 83 -7.87 4.60 -7.34
CA LYS A 83 -6.53 4.99 -6.89
C LYS A 83 -6.61 5.78 -5.60
N GLU A 84 -5.74 5.44 -4.66
CA GLU A 84 -5.47 6.23 -3.45
C GLU A 84 -3.99 6.58 -3.39
N THR A 85 -3.68 7.82 -3.05
CA THR A 85 -2.32 8.35 -2.99
C THR A 85 -2.00 8.77 -1.56
N GLU A 86 -0.81 8.40 -1.08
CA GLU A 86 -0.24 8.96 0.14
C GLU A 86 0.74 10.06 -0.24
N ASP A 87 0.27 11.31 -0.16
CA ASP A 87 1.03 12.49 -0.57
C ASP A 87 2.15 12.84 0.43
N ARG A 88 2.05 12.35 1.68
CA ARG A 88 3.08 12.59 2.69
C ARG A 88 4.34 11.81 2.36
N MET A 89 5.48 12.44 2.61
CA MET A 89 6.75 11.73 2.63
C MET A 89 6.80 10.84 3.87
N LEU A 90 6.67 9.54 3.68
CA LEU A 90 6.66 8.57 4.78
C LEU A 90 8.06 8.08 5.08
N HIS A 91 8.37 7.88 6.36
CA HIS A 91 9.64 7.34 6.82
C HIS A 91 9.47 5.86 7.15
N PHE A 92 9.94 5.00 6.25
CA PHE A 92 9.99 3.55 6.42
C PHE A 92 11.19 3.19 7.28
N THR A 93 10.94 2.62 8.45
CA THR A 93 11.95 2.18 9.41
C THR A 93 11.82 0.68 9.65
N LYS A 94 12.73 0.10 10.46
CA LYS A 94 12.61 -1.30 10.85
C LYS A 94 11.40 -1.52 11.77
N GLU A 95 11.04 -0.51 12.54
CA GLU A 95 9.92 -0.52 13.50
C GLU A 95 8.58 -0.18 12.85
N GLU A 96 8.58 0.65 11.80
CA GLU A 96 7.41 1.02 10.98
C GLU A 96 7.77 0.79 9.50
N SER A 97 7.77 -0.49 9.12
CA SER A 97 8.20 -0.95 7.79
C SER A 97 7.09 -0.96 6.75
N ASP A 98 5.85 -0.67 7.14
CA ASP A 98 4.69 -0.76 6.28
C ASP A 98 3.76 0.44 6.43
N TRP A 99 3.19 0.83 5.29
CA TRP A 99 2.24 1.93 5.18
C TRP A 99 1.23 1.59 4.08
N GLY A 100 -0.03 1.99 4.26
CA GLY A 100 -1.10 1.56 3.37
C GLY A 100 -2.46 2.10 3.78
N PHE A 101 -3.49 1.48 3.21
CA PHE A 101 -4.87 1.88 3.41
C PHE A 101 -5.66 0.71 4.01
N ASP A 102 -6.20 0.93 5.22
CA ASP A 102 -7.06 -0.04 5.91
C ASP A 102 -8.35 -0.32 5.10
N GLU A 103 -8.92 0.71 4.48
CA GLU A 103 -10.22 0.67 3.78
C GLU A 103 -10.09 1.01 2.28
N PHE A 104 -9.14 0.37 1.59
CA PHE A 104 -8.78 0.72 0.22
C PHE A 104 -9.91 0.52 -0.81
N ILE A 105 -10.54 -0.67 -0.84
CA ILE A 105 -11.72 -0.93 -1.66
C ILE A 105 -12.65 -1.90 -0.98
N ARG A 106 -13.96 -1.63 -1.04
CA ARG A 106 -14.96 -2.56 -0.49
C ARG A 106 -15.03 -3.82 -1.37
N PHE A 107 -15.22 -4.98 -0.75
CA PHE A 107 -15.33 -6.23 -1.48
C PHE A 107 -16.57 -6.28 -2.38
N ASN A 108 -17.69 -5.65 -2.00
CA ASN A 108 -18.87 -5.57 -2.87
C ASN A 108 -18.59 -4.78 -4.16
N GLU A 109 -17.84 -3.68 -4.07
CA GLU A 109 -17.39 -2.89 -5.21
C GLU A 109 -16.37 -3.67 -6.06
N LEU A 110 -15.38 -4.29 -5.40
CA LEU A 110 -14.31 -5.05 -6.06
C LEU A 110 -14.83 -6.28 -6.81
N LEU A 111 -15.78 -7.02 -6.22
CA LEU A 111 -16.29 -8.28 -6.74
C LEU A 111 -17.47 -8.12 -7.70
N ASP A 112 -18.06 -6.92 -7.82
CA ASP A 112 -19.08 -6.66 -8.81
C ASP A 112 -18.46 -6.66 -10.22
N PRO A 113 -18.83 -7.63 -11.09
CA PRO A 113 -18.26 -7.73 -12.43
C PRO A 113 -18.52 -6.50 -13.31
N SER A 114 -19.57 -5.72 -13.02
CA SER A 114 -19.91 -4.50 -13.78
C SER A 114 -18.89 -3.36 -13.57
N ASN A 115 -18.17 -3.37 -12.44
CA ASN A 115 -17.12 -2.39 -12.15
C ASN A 115 -15.82 -2.71 -12.89
N GLY A 116 -15.64 -3.95 -13.35
CA GLY A 116 -14.54 -4.38 -14.21
C GLY A 116 -13.19 -4.61 -13.52
N TYR A 117 -13.13 -4.53 -12.19
CA TYR A 117 -11.91 -4.78 -11.42
C TYR A 117 -11.53 -6.28 -11.31
N ILE A 118 -12.50 -7.18 -11.49
CA ILE A 118 -12.34 -8.62 -11.28
C ILE A 118 -12.52 -9.40 -12.59
N VAL A 119 -11.60 -10.32 -12.87
CA VAL A 119 -11.69 -11.29 -13.98
C VAL A 119 -11.16 -12.63 -13.51
N ASN A 120 -11.96 -13.69 -13.65
CA ASN A 120 -11.62 -15.05 -13.20
C ASN A 120 -11.26 -15.12 -11.72
N ASP A 121 -12.04 -14.46 -10.85
CA ASP A 121 -11.82 -14.38 -9.40
C ASP A 121 -10.43 -13.81 -9.02
N ALA A 122 -9.91 -12.92 -9.85
CA ALA A 122 -8.63 -12.26 -9.62
C ALA A 122 -8.70 -10.77 -9.93
N CYS A 123 -8.03 -9.97 -9.09
CA CYS A 123 -7.87 -8.53 -9.28
C CYS A 123 -6.39 -8.18 -9.49
N THR A 124 -6.12 -7.00 -10.03
CA THR A 124 -4.76 -6.48 -10.18
C THR A 124 -4.60 -5.22 -9.35
N VAL A 125 -3.65 -5.26 -8.42
CA VAL A 125 -3.22 -4.09 -7.63
C VAL A 125 -1.95 -3.55 -8.25
N GLU A 126 -1.90 -2.25 -8.48
CA GLU A 126 -0.72 -1.51 -8.92
C GLU A 126 -0.22 -0.62 -7.79
N VAL A 127 1.10 -0.56 -7.60
CA VAL A 127 1.76 0.46 -6.79
C VAL A 127 2.67 1.29 -7.69
N GLU A 128 2.62 2.60 -7.51
CA GLU A 128 3.61 3.54 -8.03
C GLU A 128 4.36 4.12 -6.83
N LEU A 129 5.63 3.75 -6.69
CA LEU A 129 6.47 4.05 -5.54
C LEU A 129 7.62 4.96 -5.95
N HIS A 130 7.87 6.00 -5.18
CA HIS A 130 9.01 6.89 -5.30
C HIS A 130 9.82 6.85 -4.00
N SER A 131 11.10 6.51 -4.10
CA SER A 131 12.04 6.47 -2.99
C SER A 131 12.92 7.72 -2.98
N PHE A 132 13.26 8.17 -1.78
CA PHE A 132 14.07 9.35 -1.55
C PHE A 132 15.15 9.04 -0.52
N SER A 133 16.35 9.59 -0.74
CA SER A 133 17.37 9.66 0.30
C SER A 133 16.93 10.64 1.39
N LYS A 134 17.58 10.58 2.57
CA LYS A 134 17.33 11.55 3.65
C LYS A 134 17.62 12.99 3.23
N GLN A 135 18.58 13.20 2.33
CA GLN A 135 18.92 14.54 1.84
C GLN A 135 17.87 15.04 0.84
N ASP A 136 17.37 14.15 -0.02
CA ASP A 136 16.37 14.51 -1.03
C ASP A 136 14.98 14.69 -0.42
N SER A 137 14.65 13.95 0.64
CA SER A 137 13.39 14.13 1.37
C SER A 137 13.28 15.53 1.97
N ILE A 138 14.38 16.03 2.55
CA ILE A 138 14.48 17.40 3.09
C ILE A 138 14.22 18.41 1.96
N LYS A 139 14.89 18.28 0.81
CA LYS A 139 14.68 19.19 -0.33
C LYS A 139 13.23 19.21 -0.83
N GLN A 140 12.57 18.04 -0.86
CA GLN A 140 11.16 17.90 -1.27
C GLN A 140 10.17 18.53 -0.28
N GLU A 141 10.55 18.69 0.99
CA GLU A 141 9.76 19.39 2.00
C GLU A 141 9.89 20.92 1.87
N PHE A 142 11.01 21.40 1.30
CA PHE A 142 11.31 22.83 1.12
C PHE A 142 11.07 23.37 -0.30
N LEU A 143 10.45 22.59 -1.20
CA LEU A 143 10.03 23.13 -2.50
C LEU A 143 8.86 24.11 -2.28
N PRO A 144 8.99 25.40 -2.62
CA PRO A 144 7.86 26.33 -2.56
C PRO A 144 6.79 25.86 -3.54
N MET A 145 5.55 25.89 -3.07
CA MET A 145 4.34 25.47 -3.78
C MET A 145 3.96 26.48 -4.89
N GLU A 146 4.92 26.97 -5.68
CA GLU A 146 4.67 27.89 -6.80
C GLU A 146 4.96 27.21 -8.14
N LEU A 147 3.97 26.46 -8.62
CA LEU A 147 3.45 26.52 -10.00
C LEU A 147 2.18 25.65 -10.12
N VAL A 148 1.13 25.98 -9.37
CA VAL A 148 -0.25 25.58 -9.70
C VAL A 148 -1.02 26.86 -9.97
N GLU A 149 -0.79 27.43 -11.15
CA GLU A 149 -1.74 28.35 -11.75
C GLU A 149 -2.59 27.59 -12.77
N SER A 150 -3.80 27.26 -12.35
CA SER A 150 -5.07 27.57 -13.04
C SER A 150 -6.12 26.48 -12.78
N GLY A 151 -7.28 26.91 -12.26
CA GLY A 151 -8.55 26.25 -12.58
C GLY A 151 -9.28 25.53 -11.45
N HIS A 152 -9.99 26.32 -10.65
CA HIS A 152 -11.33 26.07 -10.12
C HIS A 152 -11.62 25.01 -9.04
N SER A 153 -12.29 25.57 -8.02
CA SER A 153 -13.41 25.04 -7.24
C SER A 153 -13.07 24.09 -6.11
N GLY A 154 -13.30 24.59 -4.90
CA GLY A 154 -12.99 23.90 -3.67
C GLY A 154 -14.02 22.85 -3.28
N MET A 155 -13.53 21.94 -2.46
CA MET A 155 -14.31 21.19 -1.48
C MET A 155 -13.37 20.85 -0.33
N LYS A 156 -13.65 21.40 0.85
CA LYS A 156 -12.99 21.02 2.10
C LYS A 156 -13.59 19.70 2.56
N PHE A 157 -12.77 18.69 2.81
CA PHE A 157 -13.14 17.58 3.68
C PHE A 157 -12.17 17.49 4.85
N SER A 158 -12.77 17.36 6.02
CA SER A 158 -12.19 17.27 7.35
C SER A 158 -11.40 15.97 7.49
N HIS A 159 -10.11 16.05 7.81
CA HIS A 159 -9.35 14.90 8.29
C HIS A 159 -9.62 14.69 9.79
N GLU A 160 -10.45 13.70 10.11
CA GLU A 160 -10.53 13.15 11.46
C GLU A 160 -9.51 12.00 11.61
N LYS A 161 -8.61 12.17 12.58
CA LYS A 161 -7.57 11.20 12.93
C LYS A 161 -8.17 10.12 13.81
N THR A 162 -7.99 8.85 13.49
CA THR A 162 -7.98 7.79 14.51
C THR A 162 -6.81 6.83 14.30
N LYS A 163 -5.76 6.99 15.11
CA LYS A 163 -4.73 5.97 15.30
C LYS A 163 -5.29 4.93 16.27
N ASN A 164 -5.47 3.68 15.84
CA ASN A 164 -5.66 2.56 16.76
C ASN A 164 -4.56 1.51 16.54
N ARG A 165 -3.55 1.56 17.41
CA ARG A 165 -2.51 0.54 17.54
C ARG A 165 -3.14 -0.74 18.13
N LYS A 166 -3.02 -1.87 17.44
CA LYS A 166 -3.02 -3.18 18.08
C LYS A 166 -1.69 -3.87 17.82
N LYS A 167 -0.95 -4.08 18.90
CA LYS A 167 0.31 -4.79 18.98
C LYS A 167 -0.01 -6.29 18.86
N LEU A 168 0.41 -6.97 17.80
CA LEU A 168 0.31 -8.42 17.75
C LEU A 168 1.44 -9.00 18.61
N ALA A 169 1.08 -9.56 19.77
CA ALA A 169 2.00 -10.30 20.61
C ALA A 169 2.34 -11.63 19.92
N LYS A 170 3.64 -11.91 19.77
CA LYS A 170 4.13 -13.25 19.42
C LYS A 170 3.95 -14.15 20.64
N ASP A 171 3.00 -15.07 20.56
CA ASP A 171 2.85 -16.13 21.56
C ASP A 171 3.87 -17.23 21.23
N ASN A 172 4.97 -17.27 21.97
CA ASN A 172 5.89 -18.40 21.97
C ASN A 172 5.41 -19.41 23.02
N SER A 173 4.52 -20.31 22.62
CA SER A 173 4.27 -21.53 23.39
C SER A 173 5.45 -22.48 23.20
N SER A 174 6.38 -22.50 24.16
CA SER A 174 7.31 -23.61 24.35
C SER A 174 6.84 -24.44 25.54
N ALA A 175 5.85 -25.30 25.31
CA ALA A 175 5.59 -26.44 26.19
C ALA A 175 6.19 -27.68 25.51
N VAL A 176 7.41 -28.06 25.92
CA VAL A 176 7.92 -29.42 25.73
C VAL A 176 8.46 -29.90 27.07
N GLN A 177 7.88 -31.02 27.50
CA GLN A 177 8.04 -31.74 28.76
C GLN A 177 9.50 -32.03 29.13
N ARG A 178 9.78 -32.07 30.44
CA ARG A 178 10.79 -32.99 31.01
C ARG A 178 10.34 -33.50 32.39
N TYR A 179 10.24 -34.84 32.43
CA TYR A 179 10.16 -35.83 33.53
C TYR A 179 9.02 -35.72 34.55
#